data_AF-A0A7W9WS59-F1
#
_entry.id   AF-A0A7W9WS59-F1
#
_cell.length_a   1.000
_cell.length_b   1.000
_cell.length_c   1.000
_cell.angle_alpha   90.00
_cell.angle_beta   90.00
_cell.angle_gamma   90.00
#
_symmetry.space_group_name_H-M   'P 1'
#
loop_
_entity.id
_entity.type
_entity.pdbx_description
1 polymer ?
#
loop_
_entity_poly.entity_id
_entity_poly.type
_entity_poly.pdbx_seq_one_letter_code
_entity_poly.pdbx_strand_id
1 'polypeptide(L)' 'MRTTVTLDDALYEKALEMADPGMDKSDLFREAIKTFVRVQAAKRLAALGGSVPDMNDVPRRRVDPDMA' A
#
# COMPACT_ATOMS: atom_id res chain seq x y z
N MET A 1 16.20 8.63 11.76
CA MET A 1 17.20 7.54 11.63
C MET A 1 17.97 7.76 10.35
N ARG A 2 19.31 7.68 10.38
CA ARG A 2 20.15 7.79 9.18
C ARG A 2 20.67 6.39 8.84
N THR A 3 20.45 5.96 7.60
CA THR A 3 20.83 4.64 7.13
C THR A 3 21.47 4.77 5.76
N THR A 4 22.57 4.05 5.53
CA THR A 4 23.19 3.93 4.21
C THR A 4 22.86 2.55 3.65
N VAL A 5 22.41 2.50 2.40
CA VAL A 5 22.04 1.26 1.71
C VAL A 5 22.69 1.24 0.33
N THR A 6 23.07 0.06 -0.14
CA THR A 6 23.57 -0.14 -1.51
C THR A 6 22.40 -0.50 -2.42
N LEU A 7 22.24 0.24 -3.52
CA LEU A 7 21.21 -0.01 -4.53
C LEU A 7 21.86 -0.27 -5.88
N ASP A 8 21.11 -0.96 -6.74
CA ASP A 8 21.43 -1.06 -8.16
C ASP A 8 21.16 0.27 -8.85
N ASP A 9 22.15 0.79 -9.57
CA ASP A 9 22.07 2.10 -10.22
C ASP A 9 21.01 2.12 -11.33
N ALA A 10 20.86 1.04 -12.10
CA ALA A 10 19.86 0.98 -13.17
C ALA A 10 18.43 0.94 -12.59
N LEU A 11 18.23 0.32 -11.42
CA LEU A 11 16.97 0.38 -10.72
C LEU A 11 16.69 1.79 -10.19
N TYR A 12 17.70 2.46 -9.64
CA TYR A 12 17.58 3.81 -9.11
C TYR A 12 17.26 4.83 -10.21
N GLU A 13 17.92 4.76 -11.37
CA GLU A 13 17.64 5.63 -12.52
C GLU A 13 16.19 5.46 -13.02
N LYS A 14 15.72 4.22 -13.18
CA LYS A 14 14.31 3.97 -13.54
C LYS A 14 13.33 4.55 -12.53
N ALA A 15 13.67 4.50 -11.25
CA ALA A 15 12.83 5.08 -10.21
C ALA A 15 12.80 6.60 -10.30
N LEU A 16 13.91 7.25 -10.69
CA LEU A 16 13.96 8.69 -10.94
C LEU A 16 13.17 9.11 -12.19
N GLU A 17 13.23 8.33 -13.27
CA GLU A 17 12.44 8.59 -14.48
C GLU A 17 10.93 8.61 -14.21
N MET A 18 10.48 7.84 -13.22
CA MET A 18 9.08 7.72 -12.83
C MET A 18 8.69 8.62 -11.65
N ALA A 19 9.66 9.30 -11.04
CA ALA A 19 9.42 10.13 -9.87
C ALA A 19 8.71 11.44 -10.25
N ASP A 20 7.89 11.94 -9.34
CA ASP A 20 7.23 13.22 -9.53
C ASP A 20 8.26 14.38 -9.61
N PRO A 21 7.97 15.44 -10.39
CA PRO A 21 8.84 16.61 -10.45
C PRO A 21 9.11 17.20 -9.06
N GLY A 22 10.38 17.32 -8.70
CA GLY A 22 10.81 17.88 -7.42
C GLY A 22 10.88 16.88 -6.27
N MET A 23 10.63 15.59 -6.50
CA MET A 23 10.87 14.54 -5.53
C MET A 23 12.37 14.39 -5.25
N ASP A 24 12.76 14.47 -3.98
CA ASP A 24 14.14 14.24 -3.57
C ASP A 24 14.45 12.74 -3.34
N LYS A 25 15.72 12.40 -3.14
CA LYS A 25 16.13 11.00 -2.91
C LYS A 25 15.46 10.39 -1.67
N SER A 26 15.30 11.18 -0.61
CA SER A 26 14.73 10.71 0.65
C SER A 26 13.24 10.40 0.51
N ASP A 27 12.54 11.21 -0.27
CA ASP A 27 11.13 11.02 -0.58
C ASP A 27 10.91 9.77 -1.44
N LEU A 28 11.76 9.54 -2.44
CA LEU A 28 11.73 8.32 -3.24
C LEU A 28 11.91 7.06 -2.36
N PHE A 29 12.89 7.07 -1.45
CA PHE A 29 13.09 5.96 -0.51
C PHE A 29 11.89 5.78 0.43
N ARG A 30 11.33 6.87 0.94
CA ARG A 30 10.16 6.81 1.82
C ARG A 30 8.96 6.20 1.10
N GLU A 31 8.75 6.58 -0.16
CA GLU A 31 7.63 6.08 -0.96
C GLU A 31 7.81 4.61 -1.34
N ALA A 32 9.05 4.19 -1.65
CA ALA A 32 9.37 2.78 -1.86
C ALA A 32 9.03 1.91 -0.63
N ILE A 33 9.38 2.37 0.58
CA ILE A 33 9.07 1.65 1.82
C ILE A 33 7.56 1.60 2.09
N LYS A 34 6.83 2.71 1.93
CA LYS A 34 5.37 2.71 2.07
C LYS A 34 4.72 1.73 1.10
N THR A 35 5.17 1.73 -0.15
CA THR A 35 4.66 0.85 -1.21
C THR A 35 4.93 -0.61 -0.86
N PHE A 36 6.13 -0.93 -0.39
CA PHE A 36 6.47 -2.28 0.07
C PHE A 36 5.53 -2.75 1.18
N VAL A 37 5.30 -1.91 2.21
CA VAL A 37 4.37 -2.24 3.30
C VAL A 37 2.96 -2.49 2.76
N ARG A 38 2.46 -1.62 1.87
CA ARG A 38 1.14 -1.76 1.26
C ARG A 38 1.00 -3.07 0.48
N VAL A 39 1.99 -3.43 -0.34
CA VAL A 39 1.99 -4.66 -1.14
C VAL A 39 2.04 -5.90 -0.24
N GLN A 40 2.88 -5.91 0.80
CA GLN A 40 2.97 -7.05 1.71
C GLN A 40 1.70 -7.21 2.56
N ALA A 41 1.12 -6.10 3.02
CA ALA A 41 -0.17 -6.13 3.71
C ALA A 41 -1.27 -6.68 2.80
N ALA A 42 -1.35 -6.22 1.55
CA ALA A 42 -2.31 -6.74 0.58
C ALA A 42 -2.11 -8.24 0.30
N LYS A 43 -0.86 -8.70 0.13
CA LYS A 43 -0.56 -10.14 -0.03
C LYS A 43 -0.99 -10.97 1.17
N ARG A 44 -0.76 -10.47 2.40
CA ARG A 44 -1.21 -11.13 3.63
C ARG A 44 -2.72 -11.22 3.69
N LEU A 45 -3.42 -10.12 3.39
CA LEU A 45 -4.88 -10.09 3.35
C LEU A 45 -5.44 -11.03 2.26
N ALA A 46 -4.84 -11.05 1.08
CA ALA A 46 -5.25 -11.96 0.00
C ALA A 46 -5.02 -13.43 0.38
N ALA A 47 -3.95 -13.74 1.13
CA ALA A 47 -3.71 -15.08 1.67
C ALA A 47 -4.72 -15.48 2.76
N LEU A 48 -5.37 -14.52 3.42
CA LEU A 48 -6.53 -14.79 4.29
C LEU A 48 -7.81 -15.06 3.48
N GLY A 49 -7.79 -14.87 2.15
CA GLY A 49 -8.93 -15.05 1.26
C GLY A 49 -9.57 -16.43 1.42
N GLY A 50 -10.72 -16.46 2.10
CA GLY A 50 -11.47 -17.69 2.38
C GLY A 50 -11.09 -18.41 3.67
N SER A 51 -10.31 -17.79 4.57
CA SER A 51 -10.09 -18.35 5.91
C SER A 51 -11.37 -18.42 6.76
N VAL A 52 -12.41 -17.68 6.34
CA VAL A 52 -13.75 -17.70 6.94
C VAL A 52 -14.79 -17.82 5.82
N PRO A 53 -14.93 -18.99 5.19
CA PRO A 53 -15.87 -19.18 4.08
C PRO A 53 -17.34 -19.12 4.56
N ASP A 54 -17.57 -19.42 5.84
CA ASP A 54 -18.89 -19.38 6.50
C ASP A 54 -19.12 -18.09 7.29
N MET A 55 -18.43 -16.99 6.93
CA MET A 55 -18.63 -15.71 7.62
C MET A 55 -20.05 -15.22 7.41
N ASN A 56 -20.77 -14.92 8.50
CA ASN A 56 -22.11 -14.36 8.44
C ASN A 56 -22.12 -13.02 7.68
N ASP A 57 -23.12 -12.82 6.83
CA ASP A 57 -23.25 -11.61 6.02
C ASP A 57 -23.49 -10.37 6.90
N VAL A 58 -22.88 -9.24 6.55
CA VAL A 58 -22.97 -8.02 7.35
C VAL A 58 -24.33 -7.35 7.09
N PRO A 59 -25.16 -7.08 8.13
CA PRO A 59 -26.47 -6.47 7.92
C PRO A 59 -26.36 -5.12 7.22
N ARG A 60 -27.11 -4.94 6.12
CA ARG A 60 -27.16 -3.66 5.41
C ARG A 60 -27.89 -2.63 6.27
N ARG A 61 -27.21 -1.53 6.60
CA ARG A 61 -27.85 -0.36 7.22
C ARG A 61 -28.75 0.31 6.18
N ARG A 62 -30.07 0.10 6.28
CA ARG A 62 -31.05 0.93 5.57
C ARG A 62 -31.24 2.22 6.37
N VAL A 63 -31.31 3.35 5.68
CA VAL A 63 -31.72 4.62 6.31
C VAL A 63 -33.17 4.43 6.73
N ASP A 64 -33.48 4.70 8.00
CA ASP A 64 -34.84 4.61 8.50
C ASP A 64 -35.73 5.56 7.68
N PRO A 65 -36.89 5.08 7.17
CA PRO A 65 -37.82 5.91 6.39
C PRO A 65 -38.24 7.19 7.11
N ASP A 66 -38.18 7.21 8.44
CA ASP A 66 -38.58 8.32 9.30
C ASP A 66 -37.52 9.42 9.41
N MET A 67 -36.35 9.27 8.75
CA MET A 67 -35.29 10.29 8.68
C MET A 67 -35.20 11.00 7.31
N ALA A 68 -36.24 10.90 6.47
CA ALA A 68 -36.34 11.55 5.15
C ALA A 68 -37.38 12.68 5.11
#